data_AF-A0A939UG93-F1
#
_entry.id   AF-A0A939UG93-F1
#
_cell.length_a   1.000
_cell.length_b   1.000
_cell.length_c   1.000
_cell.angle_alpha   90.00
_cell.angle_beta   90.00
_cell.angle_gamma   90.00
#
_symmetry.space_group_name_H-M   'P 1'
#
loop_
_entity.id
_entity.type
_entity.pdbx_description
1 polymer ?
#
loop_
_entity_poly.entity_id
_entity_poly.type
_entity_poly.pdbx_seq_one_letter_code
_entity_poly.pdbx_strand_id
1 'polypeptide(L)'
;MLEKLMTKDRWESLKTYSIIWLTALITFVGWVTGQTLPTFAVLAVEAGLLLALCDDMTPVLAPAWFFVYARAPGVVLSGEWLWLLALIPVVLGVIIHIIRFRPKFFSKEVLCKGFAMSLVLGGITFALGGVGLTGRDPMHVGVIVALGLGLPLVYLFLSSGIKRKEGDPIVKFMAMMIYTLAFLLVLQGIVYFARLESLEAVKNAINDKTMHLGWGVANMAAPTVGMAIPVALIYSLKKSKWAWVHLLIAIFMYLWAFVCTCRGAILIEGIAIVIMMIHVFVKTRNRLQTLIVTLSALVVIGVLIGVFHKQLGQLFERILGLGFSDNGRY
;
A
#
# COMPACT_ATOMS: atom_id res chain seq x y z
N MET A 1 5.34 -1.10 34.76
CA MET A 1 3.96 -1.36 35.25
C MET A 1 3.08 -2.02 34.18
N LEU A 2 3.07 -1.54 32.93
CA LEU A 2 2.34 -2.18 31.80
C LEU A 2 2.88 -3.57 31.38
N GLU A 3 4.18 -3.82 31.54
CA GLU A 3 4.83 -5.10 31.20
C GLU A 3 4.39 -6.27 32.11
N LYS A 4 3.89 -5.99 33.33
CA LYS A 4 3.39 -7.02 34.26
C LYS A 4 1.93 -7.41 34.02
N LEU A 5 1.19 -6.67 33.20
CA LEU A 5 -0.25 -6.89 32.94
C LEU A 5 -0.53 -7.57 31.59
N MET A 6 0.49 -7.81 30.78
CA MET A 6 0.36 -8.41 29.46
C MET A 6 1.18 -9.68 29.37
N THR A 7 0.60 -10.73 28.77
CA THR A 7 1.34 -11.96 28.47
C THR A 7 2.56 -11.63 27.59
N LYS A 8 3.67 -12.35 27.78
CA LYS A 8 4.94 -12.14 27.07
C LYS A 8 4.75 -12.07 25.54
N ASP A 9 3.87 -12.91 24.99
CA ASP A 9 3.50 -12.90 23.57
C ASP A 9 2.80 -11.62 23.12
N ARG A 10 1.95 -11.05 23.97
CA ARG A 10 1.22 -9.80 23.68
C ARG A 10 2.18 -8.61 23.71
N TRP A 11 3.18 -8.63 24.59
CA TRP A 11 4.25 -7.63 24.65
C TRP A 11 5.20 -7.68 23.44
N GLU A 12 5.63 -8.87 23.00
CA GLU A 12 6.46 -9.01 21.79
C GLU A 12 5.71 -8.63 20.51
N SER A 13 4.40 -8.92 20.45
CA SER A 13 3.56 -8.50 19.32
C SER A 13 3.40 -6.97 19.24
N LEU A 14 3.23 -6.29 20.38
CA LEU A 14 3.14 -4.83 20.45
C LEU A 14 4.43 -4.16 19.97
N LYS A 15 5.61 -4.69 20.35
CA LYS A 15 6.90 -4.20 19.84
C LYS A 15 7.00 -4.33 18.33
N THR A 16 6.58 -5.47 17.78
CA THR A 16 6.65 -5.73 16.33
C THR A 16 5.72 -4.82 15.53
N TYR A 17 4.49 -4.54 16.01
CA TYR A 17 3.56 -3.65 15.29
C TYR A 17 3.78 -2.16 15.57
N SER A 18 4.49 -1.81 16.66
CA SER A 18 4.78 -0.41 16.99
C SER A 18 5.57 0.30 15.89
N ILE A 19 6.43 -0.43 15.17
CA ILE A 19 7.18 0.12 14.03
C ILE A 19 6.25 0.60 12.92
N ILE A 20 5.20 -0.17 12.58
CA ILE A 20 4.24 0.20 11.54
C ILE A 20 3.59 1.54 11.89
N TRP A 21 3.17 1.71 13.14
CA TRP A 21 2.54 2.95 13.61
C TRP A 21 3.52 4.13 13.66
N LEU A 22 4.75 3.89 14.10
CA LEU A 22 5.79 4.91 14.15
C LEU A 22 6.13 5.39 12.73
N THR A 23 6.42 4.46 11.81
CA THR A 23 6.69 4.75 10.40
C THR A 23 5.50 5.50 9.77
N ALA A 24 4.26 5.08 10.05
CA ALA A 24 3.07 5.77 9.56
C ALA A 24 2.96 7.20 10.08
N LEU A 25 3.25 7.42 11.37
CA LEU A 25 3.23 8.75 11.97
C LEU A 25 4.31 9.66 11.34
N ILE A 26 5.53 9.16 11.20
CA ILE A 26 6.64 9.89 10.54
C ILE A 26 6.23 10.27 9.11
N THR A 27 5.69 9.31 8.36
CA THR A 27 5.23 9.51 6.99
C THR A 27 4.11 10.54 6.91
N PHE A 28 3.13 10.46 7.80
CA PHE A 28 2.02 11.40 7.86
C PHE A 28 2.49 12.81 8.17
N VAL A 29 3.27 12.98 9.25
CA VAL A 29 3.79 14.28 9.69
C VAL A 29 4.68 14.89 8.62
N GLY A 30 5.56 14.09 8.03
CA GLY A 30 6.40 14.50 6.91
C GLY A 30 5.62 15.01 5.71
N TRP A 31 4.62 14.24 5.29
CA TRP A 31 3.72 14.62 4.21
C TRP A 31 2.93 15.89 4.52
N VAL A 32 2.35 15.99 5.72
CA VAL A 32 1.57 17.16 6.17
C VAL A 32 2.46 18.41 6.22
N THR A 33 3.66 18.32 6.76
CA THR A 33 4.58 19.47 6.89
C THR A 33 5.26 19.86 5.59
N GLY A 34 5.13 19.06 4.53
CA GLY A 34 5.81 19.29 3.25
C GLY A 34 7.29 18.89 3.26
N GLN A 35 7.81 18.36 4.37
CA GLN A 35 9.23 18.07 4.60
C GLN A 35 9.64 16.72 4.00
N THR A 36 9.53 16.58 2.68
CA THR A 36 9.76 15.30 1.98
C THR A 36 11.19 14.78 2.19
N LEU A 37 12.22 15.61 1.98
CA LEU A 37 13.62 15.18 2.10
C LEU A 37 14.00 14.74 3.53
N PRO A 38 13.73 15.53 4.59
CA PRO A 38 13.96 15.07 5.96
C PRO A 38 13.21 13.77 6.28
N THR A 39 11.97 13.65 5.81
CA THR A 39 11.16 12.44 6.05
C THR A 39 11.77 11.22 5.38
N PHE A 40 12.23 11.34 4.14
CA PHE A 40 12.97 10.27 3.46
C PHE A 40 14.23 9.88 4.21
N ALA A 41 15.00 10.85 4.70
CA ALA A 41 16.20 10.58 5.50
C ALA A 41 15.86 9.81 6.79
N VAL A 42 14.82 10.23 7.53
CA VAL A 42 14.38 9.56 8.76
C VAL A 42 13.92 8.13 8.48
N LEU A 43 13.06 7.93 7.49
CA LEU A 43 12.56 6.59 7.11
C LEU A 43 13.71 5.67 6.64
N ALA A 44 14.70 6.23 5.95
CA ALA A 44 15.84 5.46 5.49
C ALA A 44 16.82 5.12 6.63
N VAL A 45 17.01 6.01 7.59
CA VAL A 45 17.73 5.71 8.85
C VAL A 45 17.00 4.63 9.63
N GLU A 46 15.67 4.72 9.76
CA GLU A 46 14.83 3.69 10.39
C GLU A 46 15.04 2.33 9.71
N ALA A 47 14.92 2.26 8.37
CA ALA A 47 15.19 1.04 7.61
C ALA A 47 16.62 0.52 7.80
N GLY A 48 17.63 1.39 7.73
CA GLY A 48 19.03 1.04 7.91
C GLY A 48 19.34 0.46 9.30
N LEU A 49 18.78 1.07 10.36
CA LEU A 49 18.90 0.58 11.73
C LEU A 49 18.21 -0.78 11.91
N LEU A 50 17.01 -0.95 11.38
CA LEU A 50 16.30 -2.24 11.41
C LEU A 50 17.11 -3.32 10.69
N LEU A 51 17.69 -3.03 9.53
CA LEU A 51 18.57 -3.96 8.82
C LEU A 51 19.82 -4.30 9.64
N ALA A 52 20.49 -3.32 10.25
CA ALA A 52 21.73 -3.55 11.00
C ALA A 52 21.51 -4.31 12.32
N LEU A 53 20.35 -4.11 12.97
CA LEU A 53 20.08 -4.59 14.32
C LEU A 53 19.18 -5.83 14.38
N CYS A 54 18.26 -6.00 13.42
CA CYS A 54 17.31 -7.10 13.42
C CYS A 54 17.72 -8.21 12.45
N ASP A 55 17.76 -9.43 12.97
CA ASP A 55 17.97 -10.66 12.18
C ASP A 55 16.74 -10.99 11.33
N ASP A 56 15.53 -10.74 11.84
CA ASP A 56 14.29 -10.82 11.07
C ASP A 56 14.04 -9.50 10.34
N MET A 57 14.01 -9.53 9.01
CA MET A 57 13.79 -8.35 8.17
C MET A 57 12.31 -7.92 8.06
N THR A 58 11.35 -8.67 8.64
CA THR A 58 9.91 -8.31 8.56
C THR A 58 9.62 -6.84 8.93
N PRO A 59 10.20 -6.25 9.99
CA PRO A 59 9.99 -4.85 10.34
C PRO A 59 10.42 -3.84 9.28
N VAL A 60 11.45 -4.17 8.47
CA VAL A 60 11.99 -3.30 7.40
C VAL A 60 10.95 -3.03 6.31
N LEU A 61 9.97 -3.94 6.15
CA LEU A 61 8.89 -3.76 5.17
C LEU A 61 8.08 -2.49 5.45
N ALA A 62 7.94 -2.09 6.72
CA ALA A 62 7.21 -0.88 7.08
C ALA A 62 7.85 0.39 6.48
N PRO A 63 9.09 0.79 6.85
CA PRO A 63 9.70 1.96 6.25
C PRO A 63 9.88 1.83 4.74
N ALA A 64 10.14 0.62 4.21
CA ALA A 64 10.27 0.42 2.76
C ALA A 64 8.98 0.73 1.98
N TRP A 65 7.81 0.31 2.48
CA TRP A 65 6.53 0.62 1.85
C TRP A 65 6.09 2.06 2.09
N PHE A 66 6.22 2.55 3.31
CA PHE A 66 5.75 3.88 3.68
C PHE A 66 6.61 5.00 3.07
N PHE A 67 7.88 4.73 2.73
CA PHE A 67 8.78 5.66 2.02
C PHE A 67 8.13 6.26 0.78
N VAL A 68 7.44 5.44 0.00
CA VAL A 68 6.72 5.87 -1.19
C VAL A 68 5.64 6.89 -0.84
N TYR A 69 4.96 6.75 0.29
CA TYR A 69 3.82 7.60 0.64
C TYR A 69 4.20 8.85 1.44
N ALA A 70 5.50 9.08 1.67
CA ALA A 70 6.03 10.26 2.36
C ALA A 70 6.18 11.51 1.47
N ARG A 71 6.09 11.37 0.14
CA ARG A 71 6.24 12.51 -0.79
C ARG A 71 5.07 13.48 -0.68
N ALA A 72 5.34 14.73 -0.30
CA ALA A 72 4.33 15.78 -0.23
C ALA A 72 3.93 16.31 -1.63
N PRO A 73 2.72 16.89 -1.79
CA PRO A 73 2.28 17.49 -3.04
C PRO A 73 3.21 18.62 -3.49
N GLY A 74 3.45 18.73 -4.80
CA GLY A 74 4.25 19.81 -5.40
C GLY A 74 5.77 19.66 -5.28
N VAL A 75 6.28 18.68 -4.52
CA VAL A 75 7.73 18.42 -4.44
C VAL A 75 8.20 17.69 -5.69
N VAL A 76 9.11 18.29 -6.44
CA VAL A 76 9.74 17.71 -7.64
C VAL A 76 11.12 17.19 -7.26
N LEU A 77 11.31 15.87 -7.29
CA LEU A 77 12.60 15.22 -6.97
C LEU A 77 13.54 15.15 -8.18
N SER A 78 13.04 15.42 -9.39
CA SER A 78 13.84 15.42 -10.63
C SER A 78 14.73 16.66 -10.67
N GLY A 79 15.97 16.53 -10.22
CA GLY A 79 16.97 17.60 -10.17
C GLY A 79 17.75 17.63 -8.86
N GLU A 80 17.18 17.06 -7.79
CA GLU A 80 17.79 17.07 -6.46
C GLU A 80 18.44 15.72 -6.15
N TRP A 81 19.67 15.49 -6.61
CA TRP A 81 20.43 14.26 -6.30
C TRP A 81 20.59 14.00 -4.78
N LEU A 82 20.38 15.03 -3.95
CA LEU A 82 20.45 14.98 -2.50
C LEU A 82 19.53 13.92 -1.87
N TRP A 83 18.36 13.61 -2.47
CA TRP A 83 17.51 12.55 -1.92
C TRP A 83 18.16 11.16 -2.00
N LEU A 84 19.12 10.96 -2.92
CA LEU A 84 19.90 9.72 -2.99
C LEU A 84 20.80 9.53 -1.78
N LEU A 85 21.20 10.61 -1.10
CA LEU A 85 21.95 10.53 0.16
C LEU A 85 21.13 9.86 1.27
N ALA A 86 19.80 9.98 1.21
CA ALA A 86 18.92 9.25 2.12
C ALA A 86 19.06 7.73 1.96
N LEU A 87 19.57 7.20 0.83
CA LEU A 87 19.76 5.76 0.65
C LEU A 87 21.02 5.22 1.37
N ILE A 88 21.96 6.08 1.76
CA ILE A 88 23.23 5.66 2.39
C ILE A 88 23.00 4.81 3.65
N PRO A 89 22.16 5.23 4.63
CA PRO A 89 21.84 4.40 5.79
C PRO A 89 21.26 3.02 5.43
N VAL A 90 20.45 2.93 4.39
CA VAL A 90 19.88 1.66 3.93
C VAL A 90 20.97 0.76 3.36
N VAL A 91 21.84 1.29 2.50
CA VAL A 91 22.95 0.54 1.90
C VAL A 91 23.90 0.04 3.00
N LEU A 92 24.26 0.88 3.96
CA LEU A 92 25.08 0.48 5.10
C LEU A 92 24.38 -0.59 5.95
N GLY A 93 23.08 -0.43 6.21
CA GLY A 93 22.25 -1.42 6.90
C GLY A 93 22.24 -2.76 6.20
N VAL A 94 22.07 -2.79 4.87
CA VAL A 94 22.15 -4.00 4.04
C VAL A 94 23.52 -4.68 4.18
N ILE A 95 24.61 -3.93 4.03
CA ILE A 95 25.98 -4.47 4.15
C ILE A 95 26.19 -5.08 5.53
N ILE A 96 25.83 -4.36 6.60
CA ILE A 96 25.93 -4.84 7.98
C ILE A 96 25.10 -6.11 8.17
N HIS A 97 23.86 -6.14 7.66
CA HIS A 97 22.98 -7.29 7.77
C HIS A 97 23.59 -8.53 7.10
N ILE A 98 24.12 -8.39 5.89
CA ILE A 98 24.76 -9.49 5.15
C ILE A 98 25.96 -10.04 5.94
N ILE A 99 26.82 -9.17 6.45
CA ILE A 99 28.02 -9.57 7.21
C ILE A 99 27.64 -10.28 8.51
N ARG A 100 26.66 -9.72 9.25
CA ARG A 100 26.29 -10.13 10.60
C ARG A 100 25.42 -11.38 10.61
N PHE A 101 24.37 -11.42 9.81
CA PHE A 101 23.34 -12.47 9.85
C PHE A 101 23.50 -13.52 8.73
N ARG A 102 24.31 -13.24 7.71
CA ARG A 102 24.68 -14.18 6.63
C ARG A 102 23.46 -14.88 6.02
N PRO A 103 22.49 -14.13 5.48
CA PRO A 103 21.25 -14.68 4.97
C PRO A 103 21.49 -15.64 3.79
N LYS A 104 20.66 -16.67 3.67
CA LYS A 104 20.78 -17.71 2.64
C LYS A 104 19.91 -17.37 1.43
N PHE A 105 20.45 -16.58 0.50
CA PHE A 105 19.72 -16.06 -0.67
C PHE A 105 19.13 -17.13 -1.60
N PHE A 106 19.78 -18.28 -1.75
CA PHE A 106 19.42 -19.31 -2.72
C PHE A 106 18.89 -20.59 -2.07
N SER A 107 18.20 -20.49 -0.94
CA SER A 107 17.57 -21.67 -0.34
C SER A 107 16.42 -22.19 -1.23
N LYS A 108 16.20 -23.51 -1.24
CA LYS A 108 15.06 -24.12 -1.96
C LYS A 108 13.71 -23.51 -1.56
N GLU A 109 13.57 -23.04 -0.32
CA GLU A 109 12.34 -22.41 0.16
C GLU A 109 12.12 -21.02 -0.45
N VAL A 110 13.19 -20.23 -0.62
CA VAL A 110 13.13 -18.90 -1.26
C VAL A 110 12.89 -19.04 -2.77
N LEU A 111 13.57 -19.99 -3.43
CA LEU A 111 13.52 -20.17 -4.88
C LEU A 111 12.28 -20.93 -5.37
N CYS A 112 11.91 -22.05 -4.72
CA CYS A 112 10.86 -22.95 -5.21
C CYS A 112 9.48 -22.75 -4.56
N LYS A 113 9.40 -22.22 -3.33
CA LYS A 113 8.11 -21.95 -2.63
C LYS A 113 7.73 -20.47 -2.64
N GLY A 114 8.51 -19.62 -3.32
CA GLY A 114 8.30 -18.17 -3.38
C GLY A 114 7.88 -17.67 -4.78
N PHE A 115 7.69 -16.37 -4.89
CA PHE A 115 7.48 -15.66 -6.15
C PHE A 115 8.83 -15.26 -6.81
N ALA A 116 9.96 -15.71 -6.25
CA ALA A 116 11.32 -15.37 -6.67
C ALA A 116 11.56 -15.67 -8.15
N MET A 117 11.27 -16.90 -8.58
CA MET A 117 11.51 -17.32 -9.97
C MET A 117 10.65 -16.53 -10.95
N SER A 118 9.38 -16.29 -10.61
CA SER A 118 8.50 -15.45 -11.44
C SER A 118 8.99 -14.01 -11.53
N LEU A 119 9.50 -13.44 -10.45
CA LEU A 119 10.10 -12.09 -10.45
C LEU A 119 11.40 -12.05 -11.24
N VAL A 120 12.29 -13.03 -11.07
CA VAL A 120 13.56 -13.11 -11.81
C VAL A 120 13.28 -13.24 -13.31
N LEU A 121 12.38 -14.14 -13.72
CA LEU A 121 11.98 -14.32 -15.11
C LEU A 121 11.27 -13.07 -15.67
N GLY A 122 10.37 -12.47 -14.89
CA GLY A 122 9.70 -11.22 -15.27
C GLY A 122 10.68 -10.06 -15.39
N GLY A 123 11.65 -9.96 -14.48
CA GLY A 123 12.70 -8.95 -14.46
C GLY A 123 13.67 -9.07 -15.64
N ILE A 124 14.05 -10.30 -15.99
CA ILE A 124 14.81 -10.59 -17.21
C ILE A 124 14.00 -10.18 -18.45
N THR A 125 12.71 -10.54 -18.50
CA THR A 125 11.83 -10.16 -19.61
C THR A 125 11.71 -8.64 -19.73
N PHE A 126 11.59 -7.93 -18.61
CA PHE A 126 11.53 -6.46 -18.56
C PHE A 126 12.86 -5.81 -19.00
N ALA A 127 13.99 -6.36 -18.55
CA ALA A 127 15.32 -5.92 -18.94
C ALA A 127 15.62 -6.17 -20.44
N LEU A 128 15.05 -7.24 -21.01
CA LEU A 128 15.18 -7.59 -22.42
C LEU A 128 14.18 -6.85 -23.33
N GLY A 129 13.10 -6.27 -22.78
CA GLY A 129 11.98 -5.64 -23.49
C GLY A 129 12.30 -4.39 -24.33
N GLY A 130 13.57 -4.07 -24.53
CA GLY A 130 14.03 -3.02 -25.44
C GLY A 130 15.38 -3.32 -26.12
N VAL A 131 15.91 -4.53 -25.95
CA VAL A 131 17.17 -4.95 -26.56
C VAL A 131 16.95 -5.14 -28.07
N GLY A 132 17.72 -4.41 -28.89
CA GLY A 132 17.63 -4.45 -30.36
C GLY A 132 16.86 -3.30 -31.00
N LEU A 133 16.24 -2.41 -30.22
CA LEU A 133 15.65 -1.17 -30.74
C LEU A 133 16.74 -0.11 -30.95
N THR A 134 16.98 0.25 -32.20
CA THR A 134 17.92 1.31 -32.58
C THR A 134 17.34 2.69 -32.26
N GLY A 135 18.18 3.63 -31.80
CA GLY A 135 17.78 5.01 -31.53
C GLY A 135 17.33 5.35 -30.10
N ARG A 136 17.47 4.42 -29.13
CA ARG A 136 17.24 4.73 -27.70
C ARG A 136 18.52 5.19 -27.01
N ASP A 137 18.40 6.16 -26.11
CA ASP A 137 19.50 6.62 -25.26
C ASP A 137 19.98 5.47 -24.35
N PRO A 138 21.28 5.10 -24.40
CA PRO A 138 21.86 4.06 -23.55
C PRO A 138 21.60 4.23 -22.06
N MET A 139 21.49 5.47 -21.56
CA MET A 139 21.22 5.73 -20.14
C MET A 139 19.83 5.23 -19.73
N HIS A 140 18.82 5.46 -20.57
CA HIS A 140 17.45 5.00 -20.34
C HIS A 140 17.35 3.47 -20.38
N VAL A 141 18.08 2.83 -21.30
CA VAL A 141 18.19 1.37 -21.36
C VAL A 141 18.84 0.82 -20.08
N GLY A 142 19.92 1.44 -19.62
CA GLY A 142 20.58 1.09 -18.36
C GLY A 142 19.67 1.19 -17.14
N VAL A 143 18.86 2.25 -17.04
CA VAL A 143 17.87 2.42 -15.95
C VAL A 143 16.81 1.33 -15.99
N ILE A 144 16.27 1.00 -17.17
CA ILE A 144 15.25 -0.07 -17.32
C ILE A 144 15.82 -1.42 -16.90
N VAL A 145 17.05 -1.74 -17.32
CA VAL A 145 17.74 -2.98 -16.92
C VAL A 145 17.97 -3.00 -15.41
N ALA A 146 18.42 -1.88 -14.82
CA ALA A 146 18.63 -1.77 -13.39
C ALA A 146 17.33 -1.95 -12.58
N LEU A 147 16.21 -1.39 -13.03
CA LEU A 147 14.90 -1.59 -12.41
C LEU A 147 14.39 -3.03 -12.58
N GLY A 148 14.56 -3.60 -13.78
CA GLY A 148 14.16 -4.97 -14.09
C GLY A 148 14.90 -6.02 -13.25
N LEU A 149 16.20 -5.83 -13.02
CA LEU A 149 17.01 -6.74 -12.18
C LEU A 149 16.97 -6.38 -10.69
N GLY A 150 16.79 -5.11 -10.35
CA GLY A 150 16.75 -4.63 -8.97
C GLY A 150 15.58 -5.18 -8.17
N LEU A 151 14.38 -5.24 -8.77
CA LEU A 151 13.18 -5.79 -8.12
C LEU A 151 13.37 -7.26 -7.67
N PRO A 152 13.84 -8.19 -8.53
CA PRO A 152 14.20 -9.55 -8.13
C PRO A 152 15.24 -9.60 -7.01
N LEU A 153 16.28 -8.76 -7.07
CA LEU A 153 17.36 -8.75 -6.07
C LEU A 153 16.84 -8.30 -4.70
N VAL A 154 16.03 -7.24 -4.65
CA VAL A 154 15.38 -6.78 -3.41
C VAL A 154 14.46 -7.86 -2.85
N TYR A 155 13.68 -8.53 -3.71
CA TYR A 155 12.83 -9.64 -3.29
C TYR A 155 13.61 -10.80 -2.69
N LEU A 156 14.70 -11.23 -3.35
CA LEU A 156 15.56 -12.31 -2.86
C LEU A 156 16.20 -11.92 -1.52
N PHE A 157 16.66 -10.67 -1.41
CA PHE A 157 17.25 -10.14 -0.18
C PHE A 157 16.26 -10.20 0.98
N LEU A 158 15.09 -9.56 0.83
CA LEU A 158 14.05 -9.56 1.87
C LEU A 158 13.55 -10.97 2.19
N SER A 159 13.29 -11.80 1.17
CA SER A 159 12.80 -13.16 1.37
C SER A 159 13.79 -14.05 2.10
N SER A 160 15.09 -13.79 1.96
CA SER A 160 16.16 -14.54 2.64
C SER A 160 16.35 -14.16 4.11
N GLY A 161 15.99 -12.93 4.49
CA GLY A 161 16.10 -12.43 5.86
C GLY A 161 14.78 -12.42 6.64
N ILE A 162 13.63 -12.61 5.99
CA ILE A 162 12.35 -12.73 6.69
C ILE A 162 12.21 -14.11 7.31
N LYS A 163 12.10 -14.16 8.64
CA LYS A 163 11.95 -15.42 9.37
C LYS A 163 10.48 -15.85 9.39
N ARG A 164 10.16 -16.89 8.63
CA ARG A 164 8.84 -17.55 8.67
C ARG A 164 8.74 -18.40 9.95
N LYS A 165 8.27 -17.83 11.06
CA LYS A 165 7.89 -18.60 12.25
C LYS A 165 6.55 -19.32 12.01
N GLU A 166 6.39 -20.52 12.60
CA GLU A 166 5.08 -21.19 12.67
C GLU A 166 4.05 -20.27 13.35
N GLY A 167 2.83 -20.17 12.81
CA GLY A 167 1.75 -19.33 13.37
C GLY A 167 1.47 -18.00 12.65
N ASP A 168 1.99 -17.83 11.43
CA ASP A 168 1.62 -16.76 10.49
C ASP A 168 1.93 -15.29 10.91
N PRO A 169 3.05 -14.98 11.60
CA PRO A 169 3.31 -13.60 12.05
C PRO A 169 3.47 -12.61 10.91
N ILE A 170 4.07 -13.03 9.78
CA ILE A 170 4.28 -12.17 8.61
C ILE A 170 2.96 -11.77 7.96
N VAL A 171 1.97 -12.67 7.85
CA VAL A 171 0.68 -12.36 7.25
C VAL A 171 -0.07 -11.35 8.11
N LYS A 172 -0.01 -11.49 9.44
CA LYS A 172 -0.59 -10.51 10.37
C LYS A 172 0.13 -9.16 10.29
N PHE A 173 1.45 -9.16 10.15
CA PHE A 173 2.24 -7.94 9.94
C PHE A 173 1.86 -7.23 8.64
N MET A 174 1.82 -7.97 7.52
CA MET A 174 1.39 -7.45 6.22
C MET A 174 -0.03 -6.91 6.26
N ALA A 175 -0.97 -7.65 6.88
CA ALA A 175 -2.35 -7.20 7.06
C ALA A 175 -2.44 -5.89 7.84
N MET A 176 -1.67 -5.78 8.94
CA MET A 176 -1.60 -4.57 9.74
C MET A 176 -1.00 -3.40 8.96
N MET A 177 0.07 -3.65 8.22
CA MET A 177 0.74 -2.66 7.37
C MET A 177 -0.19 -2.13 6.28
N ILE A 178 -0.90 -3.02 5.56
CA ILE A 178 -1.90 -2.65 4.55
C ILE A 178 -3.00 -1.79 5.19
N TYR A 179 -3.49 -2.18 6.37
CA TYR A 179 -4.50 -1.41 7.07
C TYR A 179 -4.03 -0.01 7.42
N THR A 180 -2.88 0.09 8.09
CA THR A 180 -2.32 1.37 8.51
C THR A 180 -2.02 2.26 7.30
N LEU A 181 -1.54 1.67 6.20
CA LEU A 181 -1.28 2.40 4.96
C LEU A 181 -2.57 2.95 4.32
N ALA A 182 -3.64 2.15 4.27
CA ALA A 182 -4.93 2.62 3.75
C ALA A 182 -5.48 3.78 4.58
N PHE A 183 -5.42 3.67 5.92
CA PHE A 183 -5.81 4.77 6.80
C PHE A 183 -4.91 6.00 6.67
N LEU A 184 -3.61 5.82 6.51
CA LEU A 184 -2.68 6.92 6.24
C LEU A 184 -3.12 7.71 5.00
N LEU A 185 -3.40 7.03 3.89
CA LEU A 185 -3.81 7.66 2.64
C LEU A 185 -5.16 8.37 2.77
N VAL A 186 -6.11 7.78 3.48
CA VAL A 186 -7.38 8.43 3.80
C VAL A 186 -7.15 9.70 4.61
N LEU A 187 -6.30 9.65 5.65
CA LEU A 187 -5.97 10.81 6.47
C LEU A 187 -5.27 11.91 5.66
N GLN A 188 -4.33 11.55 4.78
CA GLN A 188 -3.71 12.50 3.86
C GLN A 188 -4.77 13.16 2.96
N GLY A 189 -5.73 12.39 2.44
CA GLY A 189 -6.83 12.92 1.63
C GLY A 189 -7.77 13.85 2.40
N ILE A 190 -8.10 13.50 3.65
CA ILE A 190 -8.89 14.38 4.53
C ILE A 190 -8.15 15.70 4.75
N VAL A 191 -6.86 15.65 5.07
CA VAL A 191 -6.04 16.87 5.23
C VAL A 191 -5.93 17.65 3.92
N TYR A 192 -5.79 16.98 2.78
CA TYR A 192 -5.79 17.61 1.47
C TYR A 192 -7.06 18.40 1.23
N PHE A 193 -8.23 17.79 1.42
CA PHE A 193 -9.52 18.48 1.25
C PHE A 193 -9.74 19.57 2.30
N ALA A 194 -9.30 19.37 3.54
CA ALA A 194 -9.39 20.38 4.59
C ALA A 194 -8.53 21.63 4.32
N ARG A 195 -7.52 21.53 3.45
CA ARG A 195 -6.71 22.67 2.98
C ARG A 195 -7.37 23.45 1.85
N LEU A 196 -8.42 22.93 1.24
CA LEU A 196 -9.16 23.64 0.20
C LEU A 196 -10.14 24.61 0.84
N GLU A 197 -10.15 25.85 0.36
CA GLU A 197 -10.87 26.96 0.99
C GLU A 197 -12.39 26.93 0.76
N SER A 198 -12.89 26.10 -0.16
CA SER A 198 -14.31 26.05 -0.51
C SER A 198 -14.78 24.67 -0.97
N LEU A 199 -16.10 24.43 -0.85
CA LEU A 199 -16.75 23.21 -1.37
C LEU A 199 -16.62 23.10 -2.90
N GLU A 200 -16.57 24.22 -3.60
CA GLU A 200 -16.36 24.26 -5.04
C GLU A 200 -14.94 23.81 -5.41
N ALA A 201 -13.92 24.27 -4.65
CA ALA A 201 -12.55 23.82 -4.81
C ALA A 201 -12.42 22.30 -4.56
N VAL A 202 -13.15 21.76 -3.57
CA VAL A 202 -13.21 20.30 -3.33
C VAL A 202 -13.82 19.57 -4.52
N LYS A 203 -14.96 20.06 -5.06
CA LYS A 203 -15.61 19.46 -6.24
C LYS A 203 -14.69 19.47 -7.45
N ASN A 204 -14.06 20.60 -7.72
CA ASN A 204 -13.11 20.74 -8.83
C ASN A 204 -11.92 19.81 -8.65
N ALA A 205 -11.35 19.72 -7.44
CA ALA A 205 -10.24 18.81 -7.17
C ALA A 205 -10.58 17.32 -7.40
N ILE A 206 -11.81 16.92 -7.09
CA ILE A 206 -12.32 15.55 -7.34
C ILE A 206 -12.53 15.32 -8.84
N ASN A 207 -13.15 16.27 -9.54
CA ASN A 207 -13.46 16.17 -10.97
C ASN A 207 -12.21 16.20 -11.84
N ASP A 208 -11.28 17.10 -11.52
CA ASP A 208 -10.04 17.34 -12.26
C ASP A 208 -8.89 16.42 -11.80
N LYS A 209 -9.13 15.57 -10.79
CA LYS A 209 -8.19 14.59 -10.25
C LYS A 209 -6.88 15.20 -9.75
N THR A 210 -6.95 16.39 -9.18
CA THR A 210 -5.78 17.13 -8.68
C THR A 210 -5.30 16.65 -7.30
N MET A 211 -6.00 15.68 -6.70
CA MET A 211 -5.59 15.10 -5.42
C MET A 211 -4.28 14.31 -5.56
N HIS A 212 -3.23 14.84 -4.93
CA HIS A 212 -1.91 14.22 -4.82
C HIS A 212 -1.68 13.71 -3.40
N LEU A 213 -1.54 12.40 -3.23
CA LEU A 213 -1.32 11.73 -1.94
C LEU A 213 -0.07 10.85 -2.04
N GLY A 214 0.89 11.05 -1.16
CA GLY A 214 2.20 10.40 -1.25
C GLY A 214 2.83 10.51 -2.65
N TRP A 215 3.37 9.41 -3.18
CA TRP A 215 3.98 9.35 -4.52
C TRP A 215 3.00 9.46 -5.69
N GLY A 216 1.69 9.47 -5.44
CA GLY A 216 0.70 9.24 -6.49
C GLY A 216 -0.35 10.33 -6.63
N VAL A 217 -0.98 10.35 -7.80
CA VAL A 217 -2.30 10.96 -7.98
C VAL A 217 -3.38 10.02 -7.43
N ALA A 218 -4.61 10.52 -7.30
CA ALA A 218 -5.78 9.78 -6.83
C ALA A 218 -5.92 8.34 -7.39
N ASN A 219 -5.57 8.13 -8.67
CA ASN A 219 -5.64 6.82 -9.32
C ASN A 219 -4.68 5.76 -8.74
N MET A 220 -3.57 6.16 -8.10
CA MET A 220 -2.64 5.25 -7.41
C MET A 220 -3.03 5.03 -5.95
N ALA A 221 -3.63 6.04 -5.32
CA ALA A 221 -4.11 5.95 -3.95
C ALA A 221 -5.29 4.98 -3.83
N ALA A 222 -6.25 5.02 -4.76
CA ALA A 222 -7.43 4.14 -4.76
C ALA A 222 -7.10 2.64 -4.65
N PRO A 223 -6.32 2.03 -5.57
CA PRO A 223 -6.00 0.61 -5.49
C PRO A 223 -5.18 0.26 -4.24
N THR A 224 -4.35 1.19 -3.74
CA THR A 224 -3.61 0.98 -2.48
C THR A 224 -4.58 0.88 -1.30
N VAL A 225 -5.54 1.80 -1.21
CA VAL A 225 -6.60 1.76 -0.18
C VAL A 225 -7.47 0.50 -0.34
N GLY A 226 -7.77 0.12 -1.58
CA GLY A 226 -8.51 -1.10 -1.93
C GLY A 226 -7.88 -2.39 -1.43
N MET A 227 -6.55 -2.45 -1.28
CA MET A 227 -5.86 -3.61 -0.69
C MET A 227 -6.31 -3.92 0.75
N ALA A 228 -6.82 -2.92 1.49
CA ALA A 228 -7.35 -3.12 2.83
C ALA A 228 -8.73 -3.79 2.85
N ILE A 229 -9.49 -3.78 1.74
CA ILE A 229 -10.82 -4.42 1.64
C ILE A 229 -10.75 -5.92 1.95
N PRO A 230 -9.95 -6.75 1.23
CA PRO A 230 -9.88 -8.19 1.51
C PRO A 230 -9.41 -8.48 2.94
N VAL A 231 -8.43 -7.70 3.45
CA VAL A 231 -7.96 -7.83 4.82
C VAL A 231 -9.11 -7.59 5.79
N ALA A 232 -9.87 -6.51 5.61
CA ALA A 232 -10.98 -6.16 6.47
C ALA A 232 -12.08 -7.22 6.49
N LEU A 233 -12.45 -7.73 5.32
CA LEU A 233 -13.45 -8.78 5.20
C LEU A 233 -13.01 -10.09 5.87
N ILE A 234 -11.74 -10.48 5.74
CA ILE A 234 -11.20 -11.66 6.44
C ILE A 234 -11.23 -11.46 7.96
N TYR A 235 -10.86 -10.28 8.47
CA TYR A 235 -10.93 -10.01 9.90
C TYR A 235 -12.37 -9.94 10.42
N SER A 236 -13.35 -9.58 9.58
CA SER A 236 -14.76 -9.65 9.95
C SER A 236 -15.28 -11.07 10.20
N LEU A 237 -14.61 -12.09 9.67
CA LEU A 237 -14.96 -13.50 9.91
C LEU A 237 -14.47 -14.02 11.26
N LYS A 238 -13.57 -13.31 11.93
CA LYS A 238 -13.06 -13.73 13.24
C LYS A 238 -14.16 -13.63 14.30
N LYS A 239 -14.17 -14.58 15.24
CA LYS A 239 -15.10 -14.61 16.37
C LYS A 239 -14.78 -13.46 17.34
N SER A 240 -15.26 -12.26 17.02
CA SER A 240 -15.03 -11.03 17.77
C SER A 240 -16.30 -10.19 17.79
N LYS A 241 -16.57 -9.51 18.92
CA LYS A 241 -17.65 -8.53 19.04
C LYS A 241 -17.46 -7.30 18.12
N TRP A 242 -16.26 -7.11 17.60
CA TRP A 242 -15.87 -6.02 16.71
C TRP A 242 -15.77 -6.43 15.24
N ALA A 243 -16.29 -7.62 14.88
CA ALA A 243 -16.34 -8.10 13.50
C ALA A 243 -17.02 -7.10 12.55
N TRP A 244 -18.11 -6.47 13.00
CA TRP A 244 -18.87 -5.46 12.24
C TRP A 244 -18.07 -4.20 11.92
N VAL A 245 -17.11 -3.81 12.77
CA VAL A 245 -16.23 -2.66 12.51
C VAL A 245 -15.40 -2.92 11.27
N HIS A 246 -14.91 -4.15 11.10
CA HIS A 246 -14.09 -4.50 9.94
C HIS A 246 -14.92 -4.52 8.66
N LEU A 247 -16.21 -4.91 8.72
CA LEU A 247 -17.13 -4.74 7.59
C LEU A 247 -17.30 -3.27 7.21
N LEU A 248 -17.54 -2.38 8.19
CA LEU A 248 -17.65 -0.96 7.93
C LEU A 248 -16.37 -0.37 7.33
N ILE A 249 -15.21 -0.81 7.80
CA ILE A 249 -13.94 -0.39 7.22
C ILE A 249 -13.85 -0.84 5.76
N ALA A 250 -14.20 -2.09 5.43
CA ALA A 250 -14.18 -2.56 4.04
C ALA A 250 -15.05 -1.71 3.12
N ILE A 251 -16.27 -1.38 3.56
CA ILE A 251 -17.20 -0.51 2.83
C ILE A 251 -16.62 0.90 2.69
N PHE A 252 -16.10 1.46 3.77
CA PHE A 252 -15.50 2.79 3.78
C PHE A 252 -14.30 2.89 2.82
N MET A 253 -13.42 1.88 2.82
CA MET A 253 -12.27 1.82 1.90
C MET A 253 -12.72 1.72 0.44
N TYR A 254 -13.82 1.02 0.15
CA TYR A 254 -14.41 0.99 -1.19
C TYR A 254 -15.03 2.34 -1.59
N LEU A 255 -15.73 3.02 -0.67
CA LEU A 255 -16.27 4.36 -0.92
C LEU A 255 -15.15 5.37 -1.22
N TRP A 256 -13.97 5.19 -0.65
CA TRP A 256 -12.80 6.01 -0.95
C TRP A 256 -12.36 5.92 -2.42
N ALA A 257 -12.56 4.79 -3.10
CA ALA A 257 -12.27 4.66 -4.52
C ALA A 257 -13.11 5.61 -5.39
N PHE A 258 -14.36 5.92 -4.97
CA PHE A 258 -15.20 6.92 -5.61
C PHE A 258 -14.70 8.34 -5.41
N VAL A 259 -14.24 8.67 -4.19
CA VAL A 259 -13.59 9.96 -3.89
C VAL A 259 -12.35 10.15 -4.78
N CYS A 260 -11.60 9.08 -5.00
CA CYS A 260 -10.43 9.09 -5.88
C CYS A 260 -10.77 9.07 -7.38
N THR A 261 -12.05 8.96 -7.76
CA THR A 261 -12.56 8.85 -9.14
C THR A 261 -11.79 7.83 -10.01
N CYS A 262 -11.27 6.77 -9.39
CA CYS A 262 -10.45 5.77 -10.06
C CYS A 262 -11.33 4.65 -10.64
N ARG A 263 -11.64 4.77 -11.92
CA ARG A 263 -12.55 3.86 -12.65
C ARG A 263 -12.17 2.39 -12.53
N GLY A 264 -10.88 2.07 -12.72
CA GLY A 264 -10.37 0.70 -12.62
C GLY A 264 -10.52 0.14 -11.21
N ALA A 265 -10.22 0.94 -10.19
CA ALA A 265 -10.41 0.55 -8.80
C ALA A 265 -11.89 0.31 -8.49
N ILE A 266 -12.78 1.25 -8.83
CA ILE A 266 -14.23 1.11 -8.61
C ILE A 266 -14.76 -0.18 -9.24
N LEU A 267 -14.40 -0.48 -10.49
CA LEU A 267 -14.88 -1.67 -11.18
C LEU A 267 -14.32 -2.97 -10.58
N ILE A 268 -12.99 -3.07 -10.45
CA ILE A 268 -12.33 -4.31 -10.02
C ILE A 268 -12.56 -4.58 -8.54
N GLU A 269 -12.43 -3.56 -7.69
CA GLU A 269 -12.74 -3.68 -6.26
C GLU A 269 -14.24 -3.91 -6.04
N GLY A 270 -15.10 -3.35 -6.88
CA GLY A 270 -16.54 -3.58 -6.85
C GLY A 270 -16.91 -5.04 -7.11
N ILE A 271 -16.29 -5.67 -8.12
CA ILE A 271 -16.48 -7.12 -8.36
C ILE A 271 -15.90 -7.93 -7.20
N ALA A 272 -14.69 -7.58 -6.74
CA ALA A 272 -14.01 -8.31 -5.68
C ALA A 272 -14.76 -8.24 -4.34
N ILE A 273 -15.28 -7.07 -3.96
CA ILE A 273 -16.01 -6.87 -2.71
C ILE A 273 -17.33 -7.67 -2.72
N VAL A 274 -18.04 -7.75 -3.85
CA VAL A 274 -19.26 -8.57 -3.98
C VAL A 274 -18.94 -10.05 -3.75
N ILE A 275 -17.93 -10.59 -4.44
CA ILE A 275 -17.52 -12.00 -4.30
C ILE A 275 -17.10 -12.29 -2.85
N MET A 276 -16.28 -11.42 -2.26
CA MET A 276 -15.82 -11.59 -0.88
C MET A 276 -16.94 -11.42 0.14
N MET A 277 -17.90 -10.53 -0.09
CA MET A 277 -19.06 -10.37 0.79
C MET A 277 -19.97 -11.60 0.76
N ILE A 278 -20.17 -12.24 -0.39
CA ILE A 278 -20.85 -13.54 -0.48
C ILE A 278 -20.10 -14.57 0.36
N HIS A 279 -18.77 -14.64 0.22
CA HIS A 279 -17.96 -15.55 1.03
C HIS A 279 -18.10 -15.25 2.53
N VAL A 280 -18.06 -13.98 2.93
CA VAL A 280 -18.23 -13.56 4.32
C VAL A 280 -19.60 -13.96 4.84
N PHE A 281 -20.67 -13.76 4.07
CA PHE A 281 -22.02 -14.11 4.46
C PHE A 281 -22.21 -15.63 4.66
N VAL A 282 -21.58 -16.44 3.81
CA VAL A 282 -21.61 -17.92 3.93
C VAL A 282 -20.84 -18.39 5.17
N LYS A 283 -19.69 -17.78 5.46
CA LYS A 283 -18.77 -18.23 6.52
C LYS A 283 -18.99 -17.56 7.88
N THR A 284 -19.69 -16.43 7.94
CA THR A 284 -19.88 -15.68 9.18
C THR A 284 -20.73 -16.47 10.16
N ARG A 285 -20.33 -16.43 11.44
CA ARG A 285 -21.15 -16.94 12.55
C ARG A 285 -22.14 -15.88 13.04
N ASN A 286 -21.88 -14.60 12.76
CA ASN A 286 -22.72 -13.47 13.17
C ASN A 286 -23.59 -12.99 12.00
N ARG A 287 -24.46 -13.88 11.50
CA ARG A 287 -25.27 -13.63 10.28
C ARG A 287 -26.13 -12.38 10.38
N LEU A 288 -26.79 -12.14 11.52
CA LEU A 288 -27.64 -10.96 11.70
C LEU A 288 -26.85 -9.65 11.67
N GLN A 289 -25.73 -9.56 12.38
CA GLN A 289 -24.87 -8.36 12.36
C GLN A 289 -24.31 -8.11 10.95
N THR A 290 -23.87 -9.17 10.28
CA THR A 290 -23.35 -9.09 8.90
C THR A 290 -24.44 -8.60 7.96
N LEU A 291 -25.66 -9.13 8.09
CA LEU A 291 -26.83 -8.73 7.29
C LEU A 291 -27.18 -7.25 7.52
N ILE A 292 -27.27 -6.79 8.78
CA ILE A 292 -27.58 -5.40 9.11
C ILE A 292 -26.57 -4.46 8.48
N VAL A 293 -25.27 -4.70 8.69
CA VAL A 293 -24.21 -3.85 8.13
C VAL A 293 -24.25 -3.84 6.60
N THR A 294 -24.46 -5.00 5.97
CA THR A 294 -24.55 -5.11 4.51
C THR A 294 -25.75 -4.35 3.95
N LEU A 295 -26.93 -4.50 4.57
CA LEU A 295 -28.14 -3.79 4.14
C LEU A 295 -28.00 -2.28 4.34
N SER A 296 -27.47 -1.84 5.47
CA SER A 296 -27.17 -0.42 5.71
C SER A 296 -26.21 0.14 4.65
N ALA A 297 -25.18 -0.62 4.29
CA ALA A 297 -24.23 -0.23 3.25
C ALA A 297 -24.90 -0.13 1.87
N LEU A 298 -25.76 -1.09 1.52
CA LEU A 298 -26.51 -1.06 0.26
C LEU A 298 -27.47 0.12 0.19
N VAL A 299 -28.11 0.49 1.30
CA VAL A 299 -28.93 1.71 1.37
C VAL A 299 -28.08 2.96 1.13
N VAL A 300 -26.93 3.07 1.79
CA VAL A 300 -26.01 4.22 1.60
C VAL A 300 -25.51 4.27 0.16
N ILE A 301 -25.05 3.15 -0.41
CA ILE A 301 -24.61 3.06 -1.80
C ILE A 301 -25.77 3.40 -2.74
N GLY A 302 -26.98 2.91 -2.49
CA GLY A 302 -28.17 3.22 -3.29
C GLY A 302 -28.52 4.71 -3.27
N VAL A 303 -28.43 5.35 -2.10
CA VAL A 303 -28.59 6.81 -1.95
C VAL A 303 -27.49 7.55 -2.73
N LEU A 304 -26.23 7.13 -2.60
CA LEU A 304 -25.11 7.72 -3.35
C LEU A 304 -25.32 7.55 -4.86
N ILE A 305 -25.78 6.39 -5.32
CA ILE A 305 -26.10 6.16 -6.74
C ILE A 305 -27.23 7.09 -7.18
N GLY A 306 -28.29 7.25 -6.39
CA GLY A 306 -29.38 8.16 -6.71
C GLY A 306 -28.94 9.63 -6.78
N VAL A 307 -28.16 10.09 -5.79
CA VAL A 307 -27.66 11.46 -5.71
C VAL A 307 -26.67 11.77 -6.83
N PHE A 308 -25.76 10.84 -7.11
CA PHE A 308 -24.71 11.00 -8.12
C PHE A 308 -25.04 10.33 -9.46
N HIS A 309 -26.32 10.03 -9.74
CA HIS A 309 -26.71 9.22 -10.91
C HIS A 309 -26.24 9.81 -12.24
N LYS A 310 -26.19 11.15 -12.37
CA LYS A 310 -25.71 11.81 -13.60
C LYS A 310 -24.21 11.66 -13.76
N GLN A 311 -23.45 11.88 -12.68
CA GLN A 311 -22.00 11.74 -12.69
C GLN A 311 -21.59 10.28 -12.87
N LEU A 312 -22.28 9.36 -12.21
CA LEU A 312 -22.07 7.91 -12.37
C LEU A 312 -22.50 7.45 -13.76
N GLY A 313 -23.64 7.94 -14.29
CA GLY A 313 -24.10 7.66 -15.64
C GLY A 313 -23.09 8.09 -16.69
N GLN A 314 -22.61 9.34 -16.61
CA GLN A 314 -21.53 9.84 -17.47
C GLN A 314 -20.23 9.06 -17.30
N LEU A 315 -19.91 8.63 -16.08
CA LEU A 315 -18.74 7.80 -15.79
C LEU A 315 -18.88 6.40 -16.41
N PHE A 316 -20.06 5.78 -16.33
CA PHE A 316 -20.37 4.49 -16.95
C PHE A 316 -20.39 4.59 -18.48
N GLU A 317 -21.04 5.62 -19.05
CA GLU A 317 -21.03 5.89 -20.48
C GLU A 317 -19.61 6.14 -20.99
N ARG A 318 -18.79 6.88 -20.25
CA ARG A 318 -17.38 7.11 -20.59
C ARG A 318 -16.53 5.85 -20.43
N ILE A 319 -16.82 4.99 -19.45
CA ILE A 319 -16.14 3.68 -19.30
C ILE A 319 -16.50 2.75 -20.46
N LEU A 320 -17.79 2.63 -20.78
CA LEU A 320 -18.27 1.77 -21.86
C LEU A 320 -17.83 2.31 -23.24
N GLY A 321 -17.82 3.62 -23.42
CA GLY A 321 -17.39 4.28 -24.65
C GLY A 321 -15.88 4.24 -24.89
N LEU A 322 -15.07 4.21 -23.83
CA LEU A 322 -13.60 4.09 -23.95
C LEU A 322 -13.10 2.65 -23.90
N GLY A 323 -13.91 1.69 -23.43
CA GLY A 323 -13.53 0.29 -23.27
C GLY A 323 -12.27 0.12 -22.41
N PHE A 324 -11.33 -0.71 -22.90
CA PHE A 324 -9.98 -0.87 -22.31
C PHE A 324 -8.93 0.07 -22.92
N SER A 325 -9.32 1.12 -23.67
CA SER A 325 -8.34 1.98 -24.33
C SER A 325 -7.58 2.87 -23.32
N ASP A 326 -6.26 2.94 -23.51
CA ASP A 326 -5.29 3.70 -22.69
C ASP A 326 -5.33 5.24 -22.94
N ASN A 327 -6.49 5.78 -23.30
CA ASN A 327 -6.60 7.19 -23.69
C ASN A 327 -6.53 8.14 -22.48
N GLY A 328 -5.30 8.55 -22.16
CA GLY A 328 -4.96 9.58 -21.18
C GLY A 328 -3.92 9.16 -20.14
N ARG A 329 -3.16 8.09 -20.37
CA ARG A 329 -1.98 7.75 -19.55
C ARG A 329 -0.72 8.52 -19.98
N TYR A 330 -0.89 9.80 -20.30
CA TYR A 330 0.07 10.91 -20.19
C TYR A 330 -0.76 12.19 -20.08
#